data_AF-A0A534UAV8-F1
#
_entry.id   AF-A0A534UAV8-F1
#
_cell.length_a   1.000
_cell.length_b   1.000
_cell.length_c   1.000
_cell.angle_alpha   90.00
_cell.angle_beta   90.00
_cell.angle_gamma   90.00
#
_symmetry.space_group_name_H-M   'P 1'
#
loop_
_entity.id
_entity.type
_entity.pdbx_description
1 polymer ?
#
loop_
_entity_poly.entity_id
_entity_poly.type
_entity_poly.pdbx_seq_one_letter_code
_entity_poly.pdbx_strand_id
1 'polypeptide(L)'
;MFVENYRLENAESIMAGGETTPIPYPKISDEDWRVWNFFLPVRAESFDTKLALNLKAHHLYRLHGIPEQVATEIQRGTKYFDRFEVWRKREDKDPIAVGYQGNNRYLIARWGMEQLVPFETIKESMPLVLAWKYGIDALGALAGLAGLSILAWNLLA
;
A
#
# COMPACT_ATOMS: atom_id res chain seq x y z
N MET A 1 -16.53 -10.91 -1.29
CA MET A 1 -15.14 -10.49 -1.10
C MET A 1 -14.42 -10.69 -2.42
N PHE A 2 -13.85 -9.63 -2.95
CA PHE A 2 -13.13 -9.59 -4.21
C PHE A 2 -11.65 -9.66 -3.92
N VAL A 3 -10.92 -10.44 -4.72
CA VAL A 3 -9.47 -10.61 -4.61
C VAL A 3 -8.90 -10.49 -6.02
N GLU A 4 -7.95 -9.57 -6.18
CA GLU A 4 -7.12 -9.46 -7.37
C GLU A 4 -5.72 -9.99 -7.05
N ASN A 5 -5.30 -10.99 -7.81
CA ASN A 5 -3.95 -11.55 -7.74
C ASN A 5 -3.13 -10.98 -8.90
N TYR A 6 -1.94 -10.45 -8.60
CA TYR A 6 -1.05 -9.84 -9.59
C TYR A 6 0.06 -10.77 -10.05
N ARG A 7 0.00 -12.06 -9.73
CA ARG A 7 0.95 -13.04 -10.25
C ARG A 7 0.87 -13.12 -11.77
N LEU A 8 1.99 -12.91 -12.43
CA LEU A 8 2.14 -13.00 -13.89
C LEU A 8 2.32 -14.47 -14.28
N GLU A 9 1.29 -15.09 -14.87
CA GLU A 9 1.29 -16.50 -15.27
C GLU A 9 2.41 -16.86 -16.27
N ASN A 10 2.92 -15.88 -17.02
CA ASN A 10 3.94 -16.06 -18.06
C ASN A 10 5.35 -15.59 -17.65
N ALA A 11 5.62 -15.32 -16.37
CA ALA A 11 6.95 -14.84 -15.96
C ALA A 11 8.07 -15.84 -16.23
N GLU A 12 7.76 -17.14 -16.28
CA GLU A 12 8.72 -18.22 -16.51
C GLU A 12 9.08 -18.40 -18.01
N SER A 13 8.28 -17.89 -18.95
CA SER A 13 8.48 -18.11 -20.40
C SER A 13 9.28 -17.01 -21.12
N ILE A 14 9.63 -15.91 -20.43
CA ILE A 14 10.18 -14.70 -21.07
C ILE A 14 11.72 -14.70 -21.16
N MET A 15 12.46 -15.56 -20.44
CA MET A 15 13.93 -15.48 -20.40
C MET A 15 14.62 -16.79 -20.80
N ALA A 16 15.11 -16.83 -22.04
CA ALA A 16 16.22 -17.67 -22.47
C ALA A 16 17.53 -17.07 -21.94
N GLY A 17 18.10 -17.63 -20.88
CA GLY A 17 19.49 -17.38 -20.47
C GLY A 17 19.68 -16.35 -19.35
N GLY A 18 19.60 -16.80 -18.09
CA GLY A 18 20.07 -16.05 -16.92
C GLY A 18 19.68 -16.74 -15.61
N GLU A 19 20.62 -16.95 -14.69
CA GLU A 19 20.47 -17.73 -13.44
C GLU A 19 19.57 -17.08 -12.36
N THR A 20 18.95 -15.93 -12.63
CA THR A 20 18.04 -15.29 -11.67
C THR A 20 16.60 -15.69 -11.94
N THR A 21 15.97 -16.41 -11.00
CA THR A 21 14.54 -16.71 -11.04
C THR A 21 13.72 -15.42 -11.17
N PRO A 22 12.95 -15.24 -12.26
CA PRO A 22 12.18 -14.03 -12.45
C PRO A 22 11.08 -13.93 -11.39
N ILE A 23 10.97 -12.76 -10.74
CA ILE A 23 9.91 -12.50 -9.79
C ILE A 23 8.59 -12.40 -10.55
N PRO A 24 7.59 -13.26 -10.28
CA PRO A 24 6.38 -13.34 -11.08
C PRO A 24 5.34 -12.30 -10.64
N TYR A 25 5.77 -11.12 -10.18
CA TYR A 25 4.89 -10.06 -9.67
C TYR A 25 5.33 -8.72 -10.26
N PRO A 26 4.38 -7.81 -10.55
CA PRO A 26 4.70 -6.49 -11.05
C PRO A 26 5.44 -5.68 -10.00
N LYS A 27 6.53 -5.04 -10.42
CA LYS A 27 7.26 -4.08 -9.59
C LYS A 27 6.43 -2.80 -9.46
N ILE A 28 6.30 -2.30 -8.24
CA ILE A 28 5.67 -1.01 -7.96
C ILE A 28 6.72 0.09 -8.17
N SER A 29 6.44 1.03 -9.07
CA SER A 29 7.29 2.20 -9.28
C SER A 29 7.24 3.12 -8.04
N ASP A 30 8.24 4.00 -7.87
CA ASP A 30 8.20 4.96 -6.76
C ASP A 30 7.06 5.98 -6.89
N GLU A 31 6.60 6.25 -8.11
CA GLU A 31 5.44 7.10 -8.36
C GLU A 31 4.15 6.41 -7.93
N ASP A 32 3.92 5.18 -8.38
CA ASP A 32 2.73 4.41 -8.01
C ASP A 32 2.73 4.06 -6.51
N TRP A 33 3.90 3.89 -5.91
CA TRP A 33 4.03 3.74 -4.47
C TRP A 33 3.54 4.96 -3.69
N ARG A 34 3.78 6.19 -4.20
CA ARG A 34 3.23 7.41 -3.59
C ARG A 34 1.71 7.42 -3.65
N VAL A 35 1.12 6.96 -4.75
CA VAL A 35 -0.33 6.80 -4.90
C VAL A 35 -0.88 5.81 -3.88
N TRP A 36 -0.25 4.64 -3.75
CA TRP A 36 -0.65 3.63 -2.79
C TRP A 36 -0.53 4.11 -1.34
N ASN A 37 0.59 4.74 -0.98
CA ASN A 37 0.82 5.25 0.38
C ASN A 37 -0.13 6.40 0.73
N PHE A 38 -0.58 7.16 -0.28
CA PHE A 38 -1.62 8.17 -0.08
C PHE A 38 -3.00 7.53 0.16
N PHE A 39 -3.37 6.55 -0.67
CA PHE A 39 -4.66 5.87 -0.59
C PHE A 39 -4.79 4.97 0.65
N LEU A 40 -3.70 4.28 1.01
CA LEU A 40 -3.57 3.34 2.10
C LEU A 40 -2.43 3.80 3.03
N PRO A 41 -2.64 4.82 3.87
CA PRO A 41 -1.57 5.41 4.67
C PRO A 41 -1.19 4.56 5.89
N VAL A 42 -1.96 3.51 6.20
CA VAL A 42 -1.73 2.70 7.40
C VAL A 42 -1.05 1.40 7.00
N ARG A 43 0.19 1.23 7.47
CA ARG A 43 0.83 -0.08 7.47
C ARG A 43 0.14 -0.95 8.52
N ALA A 44 -0.63 -1.91 8.02
CA ALA A 44 -1.42 -2.82 8.81
C ALA A 44 -0.55 -3.77 9.63
N GLU A 45 0.34 -4.44 8.91
CA GLU A 45 1.08 -5.60 9.35
C GLU A 45 2.39 -5.69 8.56
N SER A 46 3.41 -6.23 9.19
CA SER A 46 4.69 -6.54 8.56
C SER A 46 5.12 -7.93 9.01
N PHE A 47 5.35 -8.82 8.04
CA PHE A 47 5.74 -10.19 8.30
C PHE A 47 7.07 -10.48 7.63
N ASP A 48 7.94 -11.18 8.35
CA ASP A 48 9.15 -11.78 7.79
C ASP A 48 8.78 -13.11 7.08
N THR A 49 9.61 -13.56 6.15
CA THR A 49 9.44 -14.78 5.36
C THR A 49 9.20 -16.01 6.24
N LYS A 50 9.89 -16.11 7.38
CA LYS A 50 9.68 -17.20 8.36
C LYS A 50 8.28 -17.18 8.98
N LEU A 51 7.73 -15.99 9.24
CA LEU A 51 6.38 -15.85 9.77
C LEU A 51 5.36 -16.16 8.68
N ALA A 52 5.56 -15.64 7.47
CA ALA A 52 4.70 -15.91 6.31
C ALA A 52 4.56 -17.42 6.02
N LEU A 53 5.64 -18.19 6.13
CA LEU A 53 5.63 -19.66 5.96
C LEU A 53 4.84 -20.40 7.05
N ASN A 54 4.89 -19.93 8.29
CA ASN A 54 4.29 -20.61 9.45
C ASN A 54 2.86 -20.16 9.74
N LEU A 55 2.43 -19.04 9.17
CA LEU A 55 1.08 -18.50 9.34
C LEU A 55 0.08 -19.36 8.57
N LYS A 56 -0.76 -20.10 9.31
CA LYS A 56 -1.93 -20.78 8.71
C LYS A 56 -2.87 -19.71 8.13
N ALA A 57 -3.33 -19.92 6.89
CA ALA A 57 -4.23 -18.97 6.20
C ALA A 57 -5.47 -18.62 7.03
N HIS A 58 -6.01 -19.62 7.74
CA HIS A 58 -7.08 -19.45 8.72
C HIS A 58 -6.78 -18.37 9.79
N HIS A 59 -5.58 -18.34 10.36
CA HIS A 59 -5.20 -17.36 11.39
C HIS A 59 -5.07 -15.94 10.80
N LEU A 60 -4.55 -15.84 9.57
CA LEU A 60 -4.41 -14.56 8.88
C LEU A 60 -5.77 -13.90 8.58
N TYR A 61 -6.77 -14.70 8.23
CA TYR A 61 -8.14 -14.21 8.07
C TYR A 61 -8.72 -13.71 9.39
N ARG A 62 -8.65 -14.52 10.45
CA ARG A 62 -9.30 -14.20 11.73
C ARG A 62 -8.65 -13.01 12.46
N LEU A 63 -7.32 -12.90 12.42
CA LEU A 63 -6.57 -11.89 13.19
C LEU A 63 -6.34 -10.61 12.40
N HIS A 64 -6.16 -10.72 11.08
CA HIS A 64 -5.69 -9.61 10.25
C HIS A 64 -6.63 -9.27 9.10
N GLY A 65 -7.75 -9.98 8.95
CA GLY A 65 -8.72 -9.74 7.87
C GLY A 65 -8.17 -10.09 6.48
N ILE A 66 -7.11 -10.91 6.41
CA ILE A 66 -6.46 -11.29 5.15
C ILE A 66 -7.16 -12.52 4.57
N PRO A 67 -7.71 -12.47 3.34
CA PRO A 67 -8.38 -13.60 2.71
C PRO A 67 -7.42 -14.78 2.53
N GLU A 68 -7.95 -15.99 2.60
CA GLU A 68 -7.16 -17.23 2.44
C GLU A 68 -6.41 -17.29 1.10
N GLN A 69 -7.03 -16.78 0.04
CA GLN A 69 -6.41 -16.67 -1.29
C GLN A 69 -5.14 -15.79 -1.25
N VAL A 70 -5.23 -14.64 -0.57
CA VAL A 70 -4.09 -13.71 -0.40
C VAL A 70 -3.01 -14.33 0.48
N ALA A 71 -3.39 -15.00 1.57
CA ALA A 71 -2.44 -15.71 2.43
C ALA A 71 -1.66 -16.79 1.67
N THR A 72 -2.35 -17.54 0.81
CA THR A 72 -1.72 -18.56 -0.06
C THR A 72 -0.72 -17.93 -1.03
N GLU A 73 -1.04 -16.77 -1.61
CA GLU A 73 -0.13 -16.04 -2.49
C GLU A 73 1.06 -15.44 -1.75
N ILE A 74 0.87 -14.91 -0.53
CA ILE A 74 1.97 -14.47 0.34
C ILE A 74 2.91 -15.65 0.62
N GLN A 75 2.37 -16.82 0.97
CA GLN A 75 3.17 -18.03 1.17
C GLN A 75 3.94 -18.44 -0.09
N ARG A 76 3.34 -18.36 -1.28
CA ARG A 76 4.05 -18.61 -2.56
C ARG A 76 5.15 -17.58 -2.81
N GLY A 77 4.89 -16.32 -2.45
CA GLY A 77 5.81 -15.20 -2.54
C GLY A 77 7.08 -15.36 -1.70
N THR A 78 7.06 -16.19 -0.65
CA THR A 78 8.22 -16.40 0.27
C THR A 78 9.48 -16.90 -0.43
N LYS A 79 9.35 -17.45 -1.63
CA LYS A 79 10.46 -17.87 -2.49
C LYS A 79 11.20 -16.69 -3.16
N TYR A 80 10.56 -15.53 -3.23
CA TYR A 80 11.02 -14.37 -4.01
C TYR A 80 11.33 -13.14 -3.14
N PHE A 81 10.69 -13.03 -1.97
CA PHE A 81 10.71 -11.83 -1.15
C PHE A 81 11.26 -12.09 0.25
N ASP A 82 11.95 -11.08 0.77
CA ASP A 82 12.55 -11.08 2.12
C ASP A 82 11.54 -10.64 3.18
N ARG A 83 10.55 -9.83 2.78
CA ARG A 83 9.56 -9.25 3.68
C ARG A 83 8.23 -9.02 2.97
N PHE A 84 7.15 -9.12 3.73
CA PHE A 84 5.80 -8.81 3.30
C PHE A 84 5.21 -7.71 4.17
N GLU A 85 4.50 -6.78 3.55
CA GLU A 85 3.72 -5.77 4.27
C GLU A 85 2.30 -5.76 3.75
N VAL A 86 1.36 -5.55 4.67
CA VAL A 86 -0.03 -5.27 4.33
C VAL A 86 -0.31 -3.81 4.61
N TRP A 87 -0.95 -3.14 3.65
CA TRP A 87 -1.31 -1.73 3.74
C TRP A 87 -2.82 -1.61 3.65
N ARG A 88 -3.40 -0.82 4.56
CA ARG A 88 -4.85 -0.63 4.69
C ARG A 88 -5.21 0.83 4.94
N LYS A 89 -6.51 1.13 4.86
CA LYS A 89 -7.14 2.35 5.36
C LYS A 89 -7.95 2.00 6.62
N ARG A 90 -8.25 2.97 7.49
CA ARG A 90 -9.07 2.73 8.71
C ARG A 90 -10.45 2.09 8.43
N GLU A 91 -10.99 2.29 7.24
CA GLU A 91 -12.27 1.72 6.79
C GLU A 91 -12.10 0.40 6.02
N ASP A 92 -10.90 -0.20 6.04
CA ASP A 92 -10.54 -1.44 5.34
C ASP A 92 -10.95 -1.48 3.85
N LYS A 93 -10.94 -0.30 3.20
CA LYS A 93 -11.16 -0.19 1.76
C LYS A 93 -9.92 -0.62 1.01
N ASP A 94 -10.07 -1.68 0.24
CA ASP A 94 -9.12 -2.21 -0.74
C ASP A 94 -7.67 -2.35 -0.28
N PRO A 95 -7.40 -3.04 0.85
CA PRO A 95 -6.05 -3.37 1.29
C PRO A 95 -5.21 -4.07 0.21
N ILE A 96 -3.90 -3.83 0.27
CA ILE A 96 -2.90 -4.44 -0.60
C ILE A 96 -1.87 -5.23 0.19
N ALA A 97 -1.37 -6.31 -0.42
CA ALA A 97 -0.21 -7.05 0.04
C ALA A 97 0.98 -6.73 -0.87
N VAL A 98 2.11 -6.37 -0.25
CA VAL A 98 3.34 -5.94 -0.92
C VAL A 98 4.49 -6.84 -0.49
N GLY A 99 5.20 -7.40 -1.47
CA GLY A 99 6.45 -8.12 -1.29
C GLY A 99 7.65 -7.19 -1.47
N TYR A 100 8.69 -7.40 -0.69
CA TYR A 100 9.95 -6.67 -0.78
C TYR A 100 11.11 -7.60 -1.14
N GLN A 101 11.91 -7.18 -2.12
CA GLN A 101 13.22 -7.77 -2.41
C GLN A 101 14.25 -6.65 -2.37
N GLY A 102 15.06 -6.62 -1.30
CA GLY A 102 15.89 -5.46 -0.98
C GLY A 102 15.06 -4.16 -0.90
N ASN A 103 15.38 -3.17 -1.73
CA ASN A 103 14.63 -1.90 -1.83
C ASN A 103 13.46 -1.91 -2.82
N ASN A 104 13.28 -2.99 -3.58
CA ASN A 104 12.24 -3.08 -4.60
C ASN A 104 10.93 -3.57 -3.97
N ARG A 105 9.81 -3.00 -4.42
CA ARG A 105 8.45 -3.30 -3.95
C ARG A 105 7.68 -3.99 -5.07
N TYR A 106 6.89 -4.99 -4.73
CA TYR A 106 6.12 -5.78 -5.68
C TYR A 106 4.69 -5.96 -5.18
N LEU A 107 3.72 -5.79 -6.07
CA LEU A 107 2.32 -5.96 -5.72
C LEU A 107 1.94 -7.43 -5.82
N ILE A 108 1.50 -8.02 -4.72
CA ILE A 108 1.14 -9.45 -4.66
C ILE A 108 -0.35 -9.60 -4.92
N ALA A 109 -1.15 -8.92 -4.11
CA ALA A 109 -2.60 -9.04 -4.17
C ALA A 109 -3.28 -7.79 -3.59
N ARG A 110 -4.55 -7.61 -3.98
CA ARG A 110 -5.48 -6.62 -3.44
C ARG A 110 -6.81 -7.28 -3.13
N TRP A 111 -7.51 -6.85 -2.08
CA TRP A 111 -8.81 -7.42 -1.75
C TRP A 111 -9.76 -6.42 -1.11
N GLY A 112 -11.06 -6.65 -1.24
CA GLY A 112 -12.11 -5.78 -0.73
C GLY A 112 -13.45 -6.50 -0.53
N MET A 113 -14.38 -5.89 0.21
CA MET A 113 -15.68 -6.52 0.50
C MET A 113 -16.69 -6.35 -0.63
N GLU A 114 -16.69 -5.18 -1.27
CA GLU A 114 -17.49 -4.82 -2.44
C GLU A 114 -16.60 -4.81 -3.68
N GLN A 115 -16.68 -3.80 -4.54
CA GLN A 115 -15.82 -3.65 -5.70
C GLN A 115 -14.53 -2.93 -5.35
N LEU A 116 -13.41 -3.40 -5.92
CA LEU A 116 -12.12 -2.73 -5.80
C LEU A 116 -12.13 -1.45 -6.64
N VAL A 117 -11.73 -0.33 -6.03
CA VAL A 117 -11.54 0.94 -6.75
C VAL A 117 -10.40 0.76 -7.76
N PRO A 118 -10.61 0.96 -9.07
CA PRO A 118 -9.53 0.81 -10.04
C PRO A 118 -8.34 1.71 -9.71
N PHE A 119 -7.11 1.20 -9.87
CA PHE A 119 -5.90 1.96 -9.51
C PHE A 119 -5.79 3.28 -10.29
N GLU A 120 -6.20 3.29 -11.56
CA GLU A 120 -6.24 4.51 -12.37
C GLU A 120 -7.17 5.57 -11.78
N THR A 121 -8.33 5.19 -11.25
CA THR A 121 -9.24 6.12 -10.56
C THR A 121 -8.59 6.71 -9.30
N ILE A 122 -7.81 5.89 -8.56
CA ILE A 122 -7.06 6.37 -7.39
C ILE A 122 -6.00 7.38 -7.85
N LYS A 123 -5.27 7.08 -8.92
CA LYS A 123 -4.21 7.93 -9.49
C LYS A 123 -4.74 9.25 -10.03
N GLU A 124 -5.87 9.26 -10.72
CA GLU A 124 -6.53 10.47 -11.23
C GLU A 124 -7.03 11.39 -10.12
N SER A 125 -7.43 10.83 -8.97
CA SER A 125 -7.89 11.61 -7.84
C SER A 125 -6.76 12.33 -7.10
N MET A 126 -5.51 11.85 -7.21
CA MET A 126 -4.37 12.34 -6.43
C MET A 126 -4.10 13.84 -6.53
N PRO A 127 -4.07 14.47 -7.73
CA PRO A 127 -3.83 15.91 -7.85
C PRO A 127 -4.84 16.74 -7.08
N LEU A 128 -6.12 16.34 -7.10
CA LEU A 128 -7.18 17.03 -6.36
C LEU A 128 -7.00 16.88 -4.85
N VAL A 129 -6.66 15.70 -4.35
CA VAL A 129 -6.47 15.51 -2.91
C VAL A 129 -5.19 16.20 -2.42
N LEU A 130 -4.12 16.21 -3.22
CA LEU A 130 -2.92 16.99 -2.91
C LEU A 130 -3.22 18.49 -2.87
N ALA A 131 -3.92 19.02 -3.87
CA ALA A 131 -4.31 20.43 -3.92
C ALA A 131 -5.17 20.83 -2.71
N TRP A 132 -6.12 19.98 -2.31
CA TRP A 132 -6.94 20.19 -1.12
C TRP A 132 -6.11 20.20 0.17
N LYS A 133 -5.21 19.22 0.34
CA LYS A 133 -4.35 19.11 1.52
C LYS A 133 -3.46 20.36 1.67
N TYR A 134 -2.76 20.76 0.61
CA TYR A 134 -1.91 21.95 0.64
C TYR A 134 -2.71 23.25 0.73
N GLY A 135 -3.92 23.31 0.19
CA GLY A 135 -4.82 24.45 0.34
C GLY A 135 -5.26 24.68 1.79
N ILE A 136 -5.60 23.60 2.51
CA ILE A 136 -5.94 23.67 3.94
C ILE A 136 -4.72 24.03 4.79
N ASP A 137 -3.57 23.43 4.53
CA ASP A 137 -2.34 23.74 5.29
C ASP A 137 -1.93 25.21 5.11
N ALA A 138 -2.08 25.78 3.91
CA ALA A 138 -1.82 27.20 3.65
C ALA A 138 -2.82 28.11 4.40
N LEU A 139 -4.10 27.76 4.44
CA LEU A 139 -5.12 28.49 5.20
C LEU A 139 -4.87 28.42 6.72
N GLY A 140 -4.44 27.27 7.23
CA GLY A 140 -4.06 27.09 8.63
C GLY A 140 -2.85 27.94 9.02
N ALA A 141 -1.84 28.03 8.15
CA ALA A 141 -0.67 28.89 8.37
C ALA A 141 -1.04 30.38 8.38
N LEU A 142 -1.92 30.82 7.48
CA LEU A 142 -2.41 32.20 7.44
C LEU A 142 -3.24 32.56 8.68
N ALA A 143 -4.09 31.64 9.15
CA ALA A 143 -4.84 31.82 10.39
C ALA A 143 -3.91 31.91 11.61
N GLY A 144 -2.84 31.11 11.65
CA GLY A 144 -1.81 31.18 12.70
C GLY A 144 -1.10 32.53 12.75
N LEU A 145 -0.75 33.10 11.58
CA LEU A 145 -0.13 34.43 11.51
C LEU A 145 -1.09 35.56 11.90
N ALA A 146 -2.37 35.46 11.53
CA ALA A 146 -3.39 36.42 11.95
C ALA A 146 -3.69 36.35 13.46
N GLY A 147 -3.65 35.16 14.07
CA GLY A 147 -3.79 35.02 15.52
C GLY A 147 -2.62 35.64 16.29
N LEU A 148 -1.39 35.51 15.77
CA LEU A 148 -0.19 36.11 16.38
C LEU A 148 -0.20 37.65 16.30
N SER A 149 -0.70 38.23 15.21
CA SER A 149 -0.81 39.69 15.09
C SER A 149 -1.86 40.30 16.02
N ILE A 150 -2.97 39.60 16.28
CA ILE A 150 -4.00 40.03 17.27
C ILE A 150 -3.45 39.97 18.70
N LEU A 151 -2.65 38.96 19.04
CA LEU A 151 -2.00 38.87 20.35
C LEU A 151 -0.92 39.94 20.54
N ALA A 152 -0.13 40.25 19.51
CA ALA A 152 0.87 41.31 19.56
C ALA A 152 0.23 42.69 19.77
N TRP A 153 -0.95 42.94 19.20
CA TRP A 153 -1.65 44.22 19.36
C TRP A 153 -2.24 44.41 20.77
N ASN A 154 -2.71 43.34 21.42
CA ASN A 154 -3.24 43.39 22.79
C ASN A 154 -2.17 43.49 23.88
N LEU A 155 -0.91 43.18 23.59
CA LEU A 155 0.21 43.33 24.53
C LEU A 155 0.89 44.71 24.47
N LEU A 156 0.59 45.50 23.44
CA LEU A 156 1.15 46.84 23.21
C LEU A 156 0.15 47.98 23.49
N ALA A 157 -1.10 47.66 23.83
CA ALA A 157 -2.16 48.59 24.25
C ALA A 157 -2.33 48.55 25.77
#